data_AF-A0A1M4VJ23-F1
#
_entry.id   AF-A0A1M4VJ23-F1
#
_cell.length_a   1.000
_cell.length_b   1.000
_cell.length_c   1.000
_cell.angle_alpha   90.00
_cell.angle_beta   90.00
_cell.angle_gamma   90.00
#
_symmetry.space_group_name_H-M   'P 1'
#
loop_
_entity.id
_entity.type
_entity.pdbx_description
1 polymer ?
#
loop_
_entity_poly.entity_id
_entity_poly.type
_entity_poly.pdbx_seq_one_letter_code
_entity_poly.pdbx_strand_id
1 'polypeptide(L)'
;MSQIEDLHRRITAAMDRIGAGIEAMQAGGSGDDGKLRVALDEERLANAQLEERLKSVKERYEQEIDTLRGQLGEAKSQLAAVEAARAELAEAKAALENQDELAALKSEIESLRARPDDSEELAQLRAELERLKPSEEQVEVMRSEIARLKAELADGERVAELNAELEMLRAERVSHGAAMSRLDDDLQRLRKANAQLQETVEELRKAVADGLPDAELLNRATEAELEAIRAARASDAAEAHAVLARLEPLLTHANLAEGEVE
;
A
#
# COMPACT_ATOMS: atom_id res chain seq x y z
N MET A 1 55.02 154.41 -38.87
CA MET A 1 53.63 154.37 -39.37
C MET A 1 53.31 153.13 -40.22
N SER A 2 54.21 152.56 -41.03
CA SER A 2 53.88 151.40 -41.89
C SER A 2 53.71 150.04 -41.17
N GLN A 3 54.21 149.86 -39.94
CA GLN A 3 54.15 148.57 -39.24
C GLN A 3 52.78 148.23 -38.61
N ILE A 4 51.92 149.23 -38.37
CA ILE A 4 50.61 149.02 -37.70
C ILE A 4 49.56 148.46 -38.67
N GLU A 5 49.57 148.91 -39.93
CA GLU A 5 48.59 148.47 -40.93
C GLU A 5 48.78 146.99 -41.34
N ASP A 6 50.03 146.52 -41.43
CA ASP A 6 50.33 145.12 -41.70
C ASP A 6 49.87 144.19 -40.56
N LEU A 7 50.02 144.62 -39.30
CA LEU A 7 49.51 143.87 -38.15
C LEU A 7 47.98 143.79 -38.17
N HIS A 8 47.29 144.88 -38.52
CA HIS A 8 45.84 144.92 -38.57
C HIS A 8 45.27 143.95 -39.60
N ARG A 9 45.81 143.95 -40.84
CA ARG A 9 45.40 142.99 -41.88
C ARG A 9 45.62 141.54 -41.47
N ARG A 10 46.71 141.26 -40.74
CA ARG A 10 47.02 139.90 -40.28
C ARG A 10 46.06 139.41 -39.20
N ILE A 11 45.63 140.30 -38.30
CA ILE A 11 44.68 139.97 -37.24
C ILE A 11 43.29 139.70 -37.82
N THR A 12 42.80 140.54 -38.73
CA THR A 12 41.47 140.33 -39.35
C THR A 12 41.42 139.00 -40.11
N ALA A 13 42.45 138.70 -40.90
CA ALA A 13 42.55 137.41 -41.61
C ALA A 13 42.68 136.20 -40.66
N ALA A 14 43.26 136.38 -39.47
CA ALA A 14 43.31 135.35 -38.44
C ALA A 14 41.93 135.13 -37.79
N MET A 15 41.18 136.21 -37.50
CA MET A 15 39.85 136.11 -36.91
C MET A 15 38.85 135.47 -37.86
N ASP A 16 38.85 135.83 -39.14
CA ASP A 16 37.96 135.20 -40.15
C ASP A 16 38.27 133.70 -40.32
N ARG A 17 39.55 133.31 -40.27
CA ARG A 17 39.94 131.90 -40.25
C ARG A 17 39.46 131.16 -39.01
N ILE A 18 39.49 131.80 -37.84
CA ILE A 18 39.04 131.19 -36.59
C ILE A 18 37.51 131.05 -36.62
N GLY A 19 36.79 132.07 -37.09
CA GLY A 19 35.33 132.02 -37.26
C GLY A 19 34.89 130.88 -38.17
N ALA A 20 35.50 130.79 -39.37
CA ALA A 20 35.24 129.69 -40.30
C ALA A 20 35.65 128.32 -39.72
N GLY A 21 36.73 128.28 -38.92
CA GLY A 21 37.19 127.06 -38.25
C GLY A 21 36.22 126.54 -37.18
N ILE A 22 35.57 127.42 -36.43
CA ILE A 22 34.63 127.05 -35.36
C ILE A 22 33.30 126.56 -35.93
N GLU A 23 32.75 127.24 -36.93
CA GLU A 23 31.51 126.80 -37.59
C GLU A 23 31.68 125.44 -38.27
N ALA A 24 32.84 125.20 -38.89
CA ALA A 24 33.17 123.89 -39.44
C ALA A 24 33.27 122.79 -38.35
N MET A 25 33.75 123.14 -37.16
CA MET A 25 33.87 122.21 -36.02
C MET A 25 32.51 121.85 -35.42
N GLN A 26 31.60 122.82 -35.32
CA GLN A 26 30.29 122.64 -34.70
C GLN A 26 29.27 121.92 -35.61
N ALA A 27 29.35 122.19 -36.93
CA ALA A 27 28.62 121.43 -37.93
C ALA A 27 29.18 120.00 -38.10
N GLY A 28 30.48 119.80 -37.93
CA GLY A 28 31.12 118.49 -37.96
C GLY A 28 30.80 117.61 -36.73
N GLY A 29 30.77 118.19 -35.52
CA GLY A 29 30.65 117.43 -34.26
C GLY A 29 29.23 116.94 -33.92
N SER A 30 28.18 117.68 -34.30
CA SER A 30 26.79 117.31 -33.97
C SER A 30 26.24 116.16 -34.83
N GLY A 31 26.67 116.06 -36.09
CA GLY A 31 26.33 114.95 -36.98
C GLY A 31 27.11 113.66 -36.66
N ASP A 32 28.27 113.78 -36.02
CA ASP A 32 29.13 112.64 -35.65
C ASP A 32 28.65 111.96 -34.37
N ASP A 33 28.23 112.73 -33.34
CA ASP A 33 27.71 112.18 -32.07
C ASP A 33 26.41 111.35 -32.26
N GLY A 34 25.53 111.78 -33.18
CA GLY A 34 24.32 111.02 -33.53
C GLY A 34 24.63 109.69 -34.22
N LYS A 35 25.63 109.66 -35.13
CA LYS A 35 26.07 108.44 -35.82
C LYS A 35 26.75 107.45 -34.86
N LEU A 36 27.55 107.95 -33.92
CA LEU A 36 28.22 107.13 -32.91
C LEU A 36 27.23 106.43 -31.98
N ARG A 37 26.13 107.10 -31.60
CA ARG A 37 25.06 106.48 -30.78
C ARG A 37 24.33 105.36 -31.52
N VAL A 38 24.00 105.58 -32.79
CA VAL A 38 23.38 104.54 -33.63
C VAL A 38 24.31 103.34 -33.78
N ALA A 39 25.60 103.56 -34.07
CA ALA A 39 26.58 102.48 -34.14
C ALA A 39 26.76 101.74 -32.80
N LEU A 40 26.71 102.45 -31.66
CA LEU A 40 26.79 101.83 -30.34
C LEU A 40 25.57 100.96 -30.04
N ASP A 41 24.37 101.40 -30.41
CA ASP A 41 23.15 100.62 -30.23
C ASP A 41 23.11 99.41 -31.16
N GLU A 42 23.62 99.53 -32.40
CA GLU A 42 23.83 98.42 -33.33
C GLU A 42 24.85 97.39 -32.79
N GLU A 43 25.99 97.84 -32.24
CA GLU A 43 27.00 96.98 -31.62
C GLU A 43 26.48 96.30 -30.35
N ARG A 44 25.65 96.97 -29.55
CA ARG A 44 24.99 96.37 -28.39
C ARG A 44 23.99 95.30 -28.81
N LEU A 45 23.22 95.54 -29.87
CA LEU A 45 22.32 94.54 -30.43
C LEU A 45 23.11 93.33 -30.97
N ALA A 46 24.21 93.57 -31.68
CA ALA A 46 25.08 92.53 -32.20
C ALA A 46 25.72 91.70 -31.07
N ASN A 47 26.19 92.35 -30.00
CA ASN A 47 26.72 91.66 -28.83
C ASN A 47 25.65 90.83 -28.11
N ALA A 48 24.43 91.35 -27.92
CA ALA A 48 23.34 90.58 -27.33
C ALA A 48 23.01 89.34 -28.17
N GLN A 49 22.98 89.46 -29.50
CA GLN A 49 22.78 88.32 -30.41
C GLN A 49 23.94 87.31 -30.36
N LEU A 50 25.19 87.78 -30.20
CA LEU A 50 26.36 86.91 -30.06
C LEU A 50 26.38 86.20 -28.70
N GLU A 51 25.98 86.86 -27.63
CA GLU A 51 25.83 86.26 -26.29
C GLU A 51 24.75 85.18 -26.28
N GLU A 52 23.61 85.42 -26.94
CA GLU A 52 22.55 84.42 -27.11
C GLU A 52 23.02 83.23 -27.97
N ARG A 53 23.75 83.50 -29.06
CA ARG A 53 24.39 82.45 -29.87
C ARG A 53 25.42 81.66 -29.05
N LEU A 54 26.27 82.33 -28.28
CA LEU A 54 27.25 81.69 -27.40
C LEU A 54 26.56 80.81 -26.36
N LYS A 55 25.45 81.29 -25.77
CA LYS A 55 24.66 80.51 -24.82
C LYS A 55 24.06 79.28 -25.48
N SER A 56 23.40 79.42 -26.63
CA SER A 56 22.82 78.28 -27.36
C SER A 56 23.87 77.26 -27.81
N VAL A 57 25.08 77.71 -28.19
CA VAL A 57 26.19 76.83 -28.56
C VAL A 57 26.74 76.10 -27.33
N LYS A 58 26.89 76.79 -26.19
CA LYS A 58 27.31 76.16 -24.93
C LYS A 58 26.31 75.12 -24.46
N GLU A 59 25.01 75.43 -24.47
CA GLU A 59 23.96 74.48 -24.11
C GLU A 59 23.97 73.25 -25.02
N ARG A 60 24.21 73.42 -26.33
CA ARG A 60 24.36 72.29 -27.27
C ARG A 60 25.60 71.44 -26.96
N TYR A 61 26.76 72.05 -26.67
CA TYR A 61 27.96 71.31 -26.32
C TYR A 61 27.84 70.61 -24.96
N GLU A 62 27.19 71.23 -23.98
CA GLU A 62 26.89 70.59 -22.69
C GLU A 62 25.98 69.38 -22.89
N GLN A 63 24.93 69.51 -23.69
CA GLN A 63 24.06 68.39 -24.08
C GLN A 63 24.84 67.29 -24.81
N GLU A 64 25.73 67.63 -25.75
CA GLU A 64 26.54 66.66 -26.48
C GLU A 64 27.57 65.96 -25.58
N ILE A 65 28.16 66.69 -24.63
CA ILE A 65 29.06 66.10 -23.63
C ILE A 65 28.30 65.14 -22.72
N ASP A 66 27.08 65.49 -22.30
CA ASP A 66 26.27 64.65 -21.43
C ASP A 66 25.76 63.40 -22.17
N THR A 67 25.40 63.52 -23.46
CA THR A 67 25.05 62.33 -24.27
C THR A 67 26.25 61.43 -24.49
N LEU A 68 27.43 61.97 -24.82
CA LEU A 68 28.66 61.19 -24.97
C LEU A 68 29.10 60.53 -23.66
N ARG A 69 28.94 61.21 -22.52
CA ARG A 69 29.18 60.61 -21.19
C ARG A 69 28.21 59.47 -20.91
N GLY A 70 26.93 59.65 -21.26
CA GLY A 70 25.92 58.60 -21.17
C GLY A 70 26.29 57.37 -22.01
N GLN A 71 26.62 57.58 -23.28
CA GLN A 71 27.06 56.53 -24.20
C GLN A 71 28.34 55.84 -23.72
N LEU A 72 29.31 56.58 -23.17
CA LEU A 72 30.52 55.99 -22.59
C LEU A 72 30.21 55.15 -21.35
N GLY A 73 29.27 55.58 -20.52
CA GLY A 73 28.78 54.82 -19.37
C GLY A 73 28.10 53.51 -19.78
N GLU A 74 27.26 53.58 -20.81
CA GLU A 74 26.56 52.42 -21.38
C GLU A 74 27.53 51.45 -22.08
N ALA A 75 28.48 51.95 -22.86
CA ALA A 75 29.51 51.12 -23.48
C ALA A 75 30.38 50.40 -22.44
N LYS A 76 30.71 51.07 -21.32
CA LYS A 76 31.44 50.46 -20.21
C LYS A 76 30.64 49.38 -19.50
N SER A 77 29.34 49.57 -19.28
CA SER A 77 28.50 48.54 -18.66
C SER A 77 28.33 47.32 -19.58
N GLN A 78 28.17 47.55 -20.88
CA GLN A 78 28.14 46.47 -21.88
C GLN A 78 29.48 45.71 -21.94
N LEU A 79 30.62 46.41 -21.89
CA LEU A 79 31.94 45.76 -21.84
C LEU A 79 32.08 44.87 -20.61
N ALA A 80 31.71 45.38 -19.43
CA ALA A 80 31.76 44.61 -18.18
C ALA A 80 30.85 43.37 -18.23
N ALA A 81 29.66 43.48 -18.83
CA ALA A 81 28.76 42.34 -19.02
C ALA A 81 29.36 41.28 -19.97
N VAL A 82 30.01 41.70 -21.04
CA VAL A 82 30.69 40.79 -21.98
C VAL A 82 31.89 40.10 -21.34
N GLU A 83 32.67 40.82 -20.52
CA GLU A 83 33.79 40.24 -19.77
C GLU A 83 33.32 39.21 -18.74
N ALA A 84 32.22 39.47 -18.02
CA ALA A 84 31.61 38.52 -17.10
C ALA A 84 31.13 37.24 -17.83
N ALA A 85 30.39 37.40 -18.93
CA ALA A 85 29.92 36.26 -19.73
C ALA A 85 31.09 35.43 -20.32
N ARG A 86 32.21 36.08 -20.66
CA ARG A 86 33.43 35.37 -21.10
C ARG A 86 34.07 34.57 -19.97
N ALA A 87 34.06 35.07 -18.74
CA ALA A 87 34.59 34.36 -17.58
C ALA A 87 33.76 33.11 -17.26
N GLU A 88 32.43 33.23 -17.23
CA GLU A 88 31.52 32.10 -17.03
C GLU A 88 31.68 31.03 -18.12
N LEU A 89 31.84 31.46 -19.37
CA LEU A 89 32.05 30.54 -20.49
C LEU A 89 33.41 29.83 -20.42
N ALA A 90 34.45 30.46 -19.86
CA ALA A 90 35.74 29.84 -19.62
C ALA A 90 35.67 28.79 -18.51
N GLU A 91 34.93 29.06 -17.42
CA GLU A 91 34.73 28.12 -16.32
C GLU A 91 33.93 26.89 -16.75
N ALA A 92 32.85 27.09 -17.52
CA ALA A 92 32.07 25.98 -18.08
C ALA A 92 32.89 25.10 -19.04
N LYS A 93 33.82 25.70 -19.81
CA LYS A 93 34.73 24.94 -20.67
C LYS A 93 35.74 24.14 -19.87
N ALA A 94 36.33 24.71 -18.82
CA ALA A 94 37.24 23.99 -17.94
C ALA A 94 36.57 22.77 -17.26
N ALA A 95 35.30 22.93 -16.84
CA ALA A 95 34.52 21.82 -16.26
C ALA A 95 34.25 20.68 -17.28
N LEU A 96 34.02 21.02 -18.55
CA LEU A 96 33.84 20.03 -19.64
C LEU A 96 35.17 19.38 -20.08
N GLU A 97 36.29 20.07 -19.87
CA GLU A 97 37.64 19.58 -20.15
C GLU A 97 38.19 18.65 -19.06
N ASN A 98 37.45 18.40 -17.96
CA ASN A 98 37.72 17.32 -16.99
C ASN A 98 37.49 15.93 -17.64
N GLN A 99 38.27 15.64 -18.69
CA GLN A 99 38.29 14.38 -19.42
C GLN A 99 38.64 13.20 -18.51
N ASP A 100 39.28 13.45 -17.38
CA ASP A 100 39.65 12.47 -16.37
C ASP A 100 38.44 11.84 -15.68
N GLU A 101 37.40 12.62 -15.35
CA GLU A 101 36.16 12.09 -14.75
C GLU A 101 35.37 11.26 -15.76
N LEU A 102 35.29 11.73 -17.01
CA LEU A 102 34.64 10.99 -18.09
C LEU A 102 35.40 9.69 -18.41
N ALA A 103 36.73 9.71 -18.36
CA ALA A 103 37.57 8.54 -18.55
C ALA A 103 37.42 7.55 -17.39
N ALA A 104 37.36 8.05 -16.14
CA ALA A 104 37.13 7.23 -14.94
C ALA A 104 35.76 6.53 -14.98
N LEU A 105 34.69 7.26 -15.29
CA LEU A 105 33.35 6.69 -15.41
C LEU A 105 33.24 5.68 -16.57
N LYS A 106 33.92 5.94 -17.71
CA LYS A 106 33.98 4.97 -18.81
C LYS A 106 34.73 3.71 -18.41
N SER A 107 35.85 3.84 -17.72
CA SER A 107 36.62 2.72 -17.14
C SER A 107 35.79 1.91 -16.14
N GLU A 108 35.02 2.57 -15.29
CA GLU A 108 34.15 1.93 -14.30
C GLU A 108 33.03 1.14 -14.99
N ILE A 109 32.35 1.72 -15.98
CA ILE A 109 31.33 1.04 -16.79
C ILE A 109 31.91 -0.17 -17.52
N GLU A 110 33.12 -0.04 -18.07
CA GLU A 110 33.80 -1.14 -18.74
C GLU A 110 34.17 -2.26 -17.77
N SER A 111 34.63 -1.92 -16.55
CA SER A 111 34.91 -2.90 -15.49
C SER A 111 33.66 -3.66 -15.03
N LEU A 112 32.50 -2.98 -14.93
CA LEU A 112 31.23 -3.60 -14.57
C LEU A 112 30.69 -4.50 -15.68
N ARG A 113 30.91 -4.13 -16.95
CA ARG A 113 30.54 -4.97 -18.11
C ARG A 113 31.49 -6.16 -18.30
N ALA A 114 32.74 -6.01 -17.90
CA ALA A 114 33.77 -7.04 -17.98
C ALA A 114 33.83 -7.95 -16.75
N ARG A 115 32.78 -7.97 -15.90
CA ARG A 115 32.56 -9.02 -14.91
C ARG A 115 31.77 -10.19 -15.55
N PRO A 116 32.45 -11.21 -16.11
CA PRO A 116 31.78 -12.40 -16.67
C PRO A 116 31.18 -13.31 -15.59
N ASP A 117 31.68 -13.21 -14.35
CA ASP A 117 31.35 -14.13 -13.25
C ASP A 117 29.87 -14.09 -12.86
N ASP A 118 29.21 -12.93 -12.90
CA ASP A 118 27.77 -12.83 -12.61
C ASP A 118 26.93 -13.66 -13.61
N SER A 119 27.39 -13.84 -14.85
CA SER A 119 26.67 -14.65 -15.85
C SER A 119 26.90 -16.16 -15.64
N GLU A 120 28.10 -16.55 -15.19
CA GLU A 120 28.44 -17.94 -14.91
C GLU A 120 27.80 -18.42 -13.61
N GLU A 121 27.80 -17.61 -12.56
CA GLU A 121 27.10 -17.90 -11.29
C GLU A 121 25.59 -18.04 -11.52
N LEU A 122 24.98 -17.15 -12.29
CA LEU A 122 23.57 -17.26 -12.67
C LEU A 122 23.28 -18.49 -13.54
N ALA A 123 24.20 -18.89 -14.41
CA ALA A 123 24.07 -20.11 -15.21
C ALA A 123 24.19 -21.37 -14.33
N GLN A 124 25.09 -21.37 -13.36
CA GLN A 124 25.27 -22.45 -12.38
C GLN A 124 24.03 -22.61 -11.49
N LEU A 125 23.51 -21.52 -10.93
CA LEU A 125 22.29 -21.53 -10.12
C LEU A 125 21.06 -22.01 -10.91
N ARG A 126 20.93 -21.61 -12.19
CA ARG A 126 19.88 -22.13 -13.08
C ARG A 126 20.05 -23.62 -13.33
N ALA A 127 21.28 -24.10 -13.54
CA ALA A 127 21.54 -25.52 -13.72
C ALA A 127 21.25 -26.34 -12.45
N GLU A 128 21.53 -25.79 -11.27
CA GLU A 128 21.16 -26.41 -9.99
C GLU A 128 19.64 -26.44 -9.78
N LEU A 129 18.93 -25.36 -10.10
CA LEU A 129 17.47 -25.34 -10.06
C LEU A 129 16.86 -26.38 -11.00
N GLU A 130 17.36 -26.50 -12.23
CA GLU A 130 16.90 -27.55 -13.16
C GLU A 130 17.21 -28.96 -12.66
N ARG A 131 18.30 -29.15 -11.91
CA ARG A 131 18.61 -30.46 -11.28
C ARG A 131 17.70 -30.78 -10.09
N LEU A 132 17.19 -29.77 -9.38
CA LEU A 132 16.32 -29.94 -8.21
C LEU A 132 14.83 -30.13 -8.58
N LYS A 133 14.37 -29.61 -9.72
CA LYS A 133 12.99 -29.83 -10.20
C LYS A 133 12.53 -31.30 -10.19
N PRO A 134 13.28 -32.28 -10.74
CA PRO A 134 12.84 -33.67 -10.71
C PRO A 134 12.78 -34.27 -9.30
N SER A 135 13.56 -33.77 -8.33
CA SER A 135 13.45 -34.23 -6.95
C SER A 135 12.23 -33.63 -6.25
N GLU A 136 11.86 -32.40 -6.57
CA GLU A 136 10.63 -31.76 -6.09
C GLU A 136 9.39 -32.51 -6.62
N GLU A 137 9.35 -32.85 -7.90
CA GLU A 137 8.29 -33.68 -8.49
C GLU A 137 8.20 -35.06 -7.83
N GLN A 138 9.34 -35.71 -7.54
CA GLN A 138 9.36 -36.99 -6.82
C GLN A 138 8.81 -36.86 -5.39
N VAL A 139 9.11 -35.77 -4.68
CA VAL A 139 8.57 -35.51 -3.34
C VAL A 139 7.05 -35.31 -3.38
N GLU A 140 6.52 -34.63 -4.40
CA GLU A 140 5.06 -34.50 -4.58
C GLU A 140 4.40 -35.85 -4.85
N VAL A 141 4.99 -36.68 -5.70
CA VAL A 141 4.51 -38.05 -5.96
C VAL A 141 4.49 -38.86 -4.66
N MET A 142 5.59 -38.87 -3.90
CA MET A 142 5.65 -39.59 -2.61
C MET A 142 4.63 -39.07 -1.60
N ARG A 143 4.39 -37.76 -1.54
CA ARG A 143 3.34 -37.18 -0.67
C ARG A 143 1.96 -37.64 -1.08
N SER A 144 1.68 -37.70 -2.38
CA SER A 144 0.39 -38.20 -2.89
C SER A 144 0.18 -39.69 -2.55
N GLU A 145 1.24 -40.49 -2.62
CA GLU A 145 1.19 -41.92 -2.30
C GLU A 145 1.02 -42.15 -0.80
N ILE A 146 1.69 -41.38 0.06
CA ILE A 146 1.47 -41.39 1.51
C ILE A 146 0.02 -41.02 1.85
N ALA A 147 -0.54 -39.99 1.20
CA ALA A 147 -1.93 -39.60 1.43
C ALA A 147 -2.90 -40.72 1.04
N ARG A 148 -2.65 -41.39 -0.08
CA ARG A 148 -3.43 -42.55 -0.52
C ARG A 148 -3.33 -43.72 0.47
N LEU A 149 -2.13 -44.11 0.88
CA LEU A 149 -1.92 -45.22 1.82
C LEU A 149 -2.55 -44.94 3.19
N LYS A 150 -2.55 -43.68 3.65
CA LYS A 150 -3.25 -43.29 4.88
C LYS A 150 -4.77 -43.45 4.75
N ALA A 151 -5.34 -43.11 3.60
CA ALA A 151 -6.77 -43.31 3.36
C ALA A 151 -7.12 -44.81 3.34
N GLU A 152 -6.32 -45.63 2.65
CA GLU A 152 -6.50 -47.09 2.61
C GLU A 152 -6.37 -47.72 4.02
N LEU A 153 -5.48 -47.21 4.87
CA LEU A 153 -5.36 -47.66 6.26
C LEU A 153 -6.58 -47.27 7.11
N ALA A 154 -7.06 -46.04 7.00
CA ALA A 154 -8.25 -45.57 7.71
C ALA A 154 -9.49 -46.37 7.33
N ASP A 155 -9.63 -46.71 6.04
CA ASP A 155 -10.69 -47.61 5.56
C ASP A 155 -10.54 -49.01 6.18
N GLY A 156 -9.30 -49.51 6.30
CA GLY A 156 -9.01 -50.78 6.97
C GLY A 156 -9.36 -50.80 8.47
N GLU A 157 -9.04 -49.73 9.19
CA GLU A 157 -9.43 -49.55 10.60
C GLU A 157 -10.95 -49.51 10.74
N ARG A 158 -11.64 -48.78 9.86
CA ARG A 158 -13.11 -48.74 9.85
C ARG A 158 -13.74 -50.11 9.60
N VAL A 159 -13.16 -50.90 8.71
CA VAL A 159 -13.59 -52.29 8.46
C VAL A 159 -13.36 -53.17 9.70
N ALA A 160 -12.25 -52.98 10.43
CA ALA A 160 -11.98 -53.70 11.66
C ALA A 160 -13.01 -53.37 12.77
N GLU A 161 -13.34 -52.09 12.93
CA GLU A 161 -14.38 -51.64 13.87
C GLU A 161 -15.75 -52.27 13.54
N LEU A 162 -16.19 -52.18 12.28
CA LEU A 162 -17.46 -52.75 11.85
C LEU A 162 -17.50 -54.27 12.03
N ASN A 163 -16.39 -54.96 11.81
CA ASN A 163 -16.30 -56.40 12.08
C ASN A 163 -16.42 -56.71 13.57
N ALA A 164 -15.80 -55.91 14.45
CA ALA A 164 -15.93 -56.07 15.90
C ALA A 164 -17.38 -55.83 16.37
N GLU A 165 -18.05 -54.80 15.84
CA GLU A 165 -19.48 -54.55 16.09
C GLU A 165 -20.36 -55.71 15.60
N LEU A 166 -20.08 -56.26 14.42
CA LEU A 166 -20.82 -57.42 13.90
C LEU A 166 -20.63 -58.67 14.77
N GLU A 167 -19.42 -58.92 15.28
CA GLU A 167 -19.17 -60.04 16.20
C GLU A 167 -19.89 -59.85 17.55
N MET A 168 -19.91 -58.62 18.09
CA MET A 168 -20.70 -58.28 19.28
C MET A 168 -22.20 -58.55 19.06
N LEU A 169 -22.78 -58.04 17.97
CA LEU A 169 -24.19 -58.25 17.63
C LEU A 169 -24.51 -59.73 17.37
N ARG A 170 -23.57 -60.50 16.81
CA ARG A 170 -23.71 -61.96 16.65
C ARG A 170 -23.74 -62.66 18.01
N ALA A 171 -22.83 -62.30 18.91
CA ALA A 171 -22.79 -62.85 20.26
C ALA A 171 -24.08 -62.54 21.04
N GLU A 172 -24.59 -61.31 20.95
CA GLU A 172 -25.88 -60.92 21.52
C GLU A 172 -27.03 -61.75 20.97
N ARG A 173 -27.11 -61.93 19.64
CA ARG A 173 -28.16 -62.76 19.03
C ARG A 173 -28.10 -64.21 19.48
N VAL A 174 -26.90 -64.78 19.66
CA VAL A 174 -26.73 -66.15 20.18
C VAL A 174 -27.21 -66.23 21.62
N SER A 175 -26.83 -65.26 22.46
CA SER A 175 -27.28 -65.17 23.86
C SER A 175 -28.81 -65.04 23.97
N HIS A 176 -29.41 -64.16 23.16
CA HIS A 176 -30.86 -64.00 23.09
C HIS A 176 -31.56 -65.27 22.61
N GLY A 177 -31.03 -65.97 21.60
CA GLY A 177 -31.56 -67.25 21.13
C GLY A 177 -31.55 -68.32 22.22
N ALA A 178 -30.46 -68.39 23.01
CA ALA A 178 -30.35 -69.31 24.13
C ALA A 178 -31.34 -68.96 25.27
N ALA A 179 -31.53 -67.67 25.59
CA ALA A 179 -32.51 -67.23 26.58
C ALA A 179 -33.95 -67.55 26.15
N MET A 180 -34.28 -67.33 24.87
CA MET A 180 -35.61 -67.63 24.35
C MET A 180 -35.91 -69.13 24.34
N SER A 181 -34.93 -69.97 23.97
CA SER A 181 -35.06 -71.43 24.04
C SER A 181 -35.33 -71.91 25.48
N ARG A 182 -34.69 -71.31 26.48
CA ARG A 182 -34.94 -71.66 27.90
C ARG A 182 -36.35 -71.28 28.33
N LEU A 183 -36.82 -70.10 27.94
CA LEU A 183 -38.18 -69.65 28.22
C LEU A 183 -39.22 -70.58 27.58
N ASP A 184 -39.00 -70.99 26.33
CA ASP A 184 -39.87 -71.94 25.63
C ASP A 184 -39.92 -73.30 26.37
N ASP A 185 -38.78 -73.82 26.83
CA ASP A 185 -38.71 -75.05 27.61
C ASP A 185 -39.48 -74.95 28.93
N ASP A 186 -39.36 -73.83 29.64
CA ASP A 186 -40.05 -73.61 30.91
C ASP A 186 -41.57 -73.42 30.72
N LEU A 187 -41.99 -72.74 29.66
CA LEU A 187 -43.41 -72.64 29.28
C LEU A 187 -44.00 -74.02 28.90
N GLN A 188 -43.23 -74.87 28.22
CA GLN A 188 -43.65 -76.24 27.94
C GLN A 188 -43.80 -77.07 29.22
N ARG A 189 -42.87 -76.93 30.17
CA ARG A 189 -42.96 -77.57 31.51
C ARG A 189 -44.20 -77.11 32.27
N LEU A 190 -44.46 -75.80 32.29
CA LEU A 190 -45.64 -75.22 32.93
C LEU A 190 -46.94 -75.78 32.34
N ARG A 191 -47.04 -75.84 31.00
CA ARG A 191 -48.22 -76.42 30.32
C ARG A 191 -48.41 -77.90 30.70
N LYS A 192 -47.33 -78.68 30.74
CA LYS A 192 -47.38 -80.09 31.12
C LYS A 192 -47.80 -80.29 32.57
N ALA A 193 -47.20 -79.56 33.51
CA ALA A 193 -47.53 -79.65 34.93
C ALA A 193 -48.98 -79.24 35.20
N ASN A 194 -49.48 -78.19 34.53
CA ASN A 194 -50.88 -77.79 34.62
C ASN A 194 -51.84 -78.83 34.01
N ALA A 195 -51.48 -79.47 32.90
CA ALA A 195 -52.30 -80.55 32.33
C ALA A 195 -52.40 -81.74 33.30
N GLN A 196 -51.29 -82.12 33.94
CA GLN A 196 -51.26 -83.18 34.95
C GLN A 196 -52.07 -82.82 36.21
N LEU A 197 -52.00 -81.56 36.65
CA LEU A 197 -52.83 -81.07 37.75
C LEU A 197 -54.33 -81.14 37.40
N GLN A 198 -54.70 -80.74 36.18
CA GLN A 198 -56.10 -80.83 35.73
C GLN A 198 -56.61 -82.27 35.69
N GLU A 199 -55.81 -83.19 35.16
CA GLU A 199 -56.11 -84.62 35.11
C GLU A 199 -56.29 -85.22 36.52
N THR A 200 -55.32 -85.00 37.41
CA THR A 200 -55.38 -85.51 38.79
C THR A 200 -56.53 -84.91 39.60
N VAL A 201 -56.87 -83.63 39.38
CA VAL A 201 -58.05 -83.01 40.00
C VAL A 201 -59.35 -83.58 39.45
N GLU A 202 -59.42 -83.90 38.16
CA GLU A 202 -60.59 -84.56 37.57
C GLU A 202 -60.78 -85.98 38.13
N GLU A 203 -59.70 -86.76 38.26
CA GLU A 203 -59.72 -88.08 38.90
C GLU A 203 -60.17 -87.99 40.37
N LEU A 204 -59.61 -87.04 41.13
CA LEU A 204 -59.98 -86.83 42.52
C LEU A 204 -61.47 -86.45 42.65
N ARG A 205 -61.98 -85.59 41.77
CA ARG A 205 -63.41 -85.21 41.74
C ARG A 205 -64.31 -86.42 41.46
N LYS A 206 -63.94 -87.29 40.52
CA LYS A 206 -64.68 -88.53 40.23
C LYS A 206 -64.69 -89.47 41.42
N ALA A 207 -63.52 -89.73 42.03
CA ALA A 207 -63.40 -90.59 43.20
C ALA A 207 -64.22 -90.09 44.41
N VAL A 208 -64.23 -88.77 44.64
CA VAL A 208 -65.07 -88.14 45.67
C VAL A 208 -66.56 -88.27 45.34
N ALA A 209 -66.96 -88.12 44.07
CA ALA A 209 -68.35 -88.29 43.65
C ALA A 209 -68.86 -89.73 43.80
N ASP A 210 -67.99 -90.72 43.57
CA ASP A 210 -68.27 -92.15 43.75
C ASP A 210 -68.23 -92.59 45.24
N GLY A 211 -67.86 -91.68 46.15
CA GLY A 211 -67.83 -91.93 47.60
C GLY A 211 -66.64 -92.77 48.08
N LEU A 212 -65.61 -92.96 47.25
CA LEU A 212 -64.37 -93.67 47.59
C LEU A 212 -63.20 -92.67 47.68
N PRO A 213 -62.97 -92.01 48.83
CA PRO A 213 -61.81 -91.16 49.02
C PRO A 213 -60.54 -92.03 49.11
N ASP A 214 -59.66 -91.91 48.12
CA ASP A 214 -58.35 -92.56 48.08
C ASP A 214 -57.25 -91.59 48.51
N ALA A 215 -56.52 -91.98 49.57
CA ALA A 215 -55.42 -91.20 50.12
C ALA A 215 -54.23 -91.08 49.14
N GLU A 216 -54.01 -92.09 48.28
CA GLU A 216 -52.95 -92.06 47.27
C GLU A 216 -53.28 -91.08 46.13
N LEU A 217 -54.56 -91.00 45.71
CA LEU A 217 -55.03 -89.99 44.75
C LEU A 217 -54.88 -88.57 45.32
N LEU A 218 -55.21 -88.36 46.60
CA LEU A 218 -55.02 -87.07 47.25
C LEU A 218 -53.54 -86.67 47.27
N ASN A 219 -52.64 -87.58 47.68
CA ASN A 219 -51.20 -87.32 47.69
C ASN A 219 -50.70 -86.97 46.28
N ARG A 220 -51.10 -87.73 45.25
CA ARG A 220 -50.76 -87.44 43.84
C ARG A 220 -51.27 -86.07 43.37
N ALA A 221 -52.49 -85.68 43.75
CA ALA A 221 -53.03 -84.36 43.42
C ALA A 221 -52.24 -83.24 44.10
N THR A 222 -51.85 -83.40 45.37
CA THR A 222 -51.01 -82.41 46.08
C THR A 222 -49.59 -82.32 45.52
N GLU A 223 -49.01 -83.45 45.08
CA GLU A 223 -47.72 -83.47 44.40
C GLU A 223 -47.79 -82.76 43.05
N ALA A 224 -48.86 -82.99 42.26
CA ALA A 224 -49.11 -82.29 41.01
C ALA A 224 -49.34 -80.78 41.23
N GLU A 225 -50.00 -80.39 42.33
CA GLU A 225 -50.19 -78.98 42.69
C GLU A 225 -48.86 -78.30 43.04
N LEU A 226 -48.02 -78.96 43.84
CA LEU A 226 -46.69 -78.46 44.16
C LEU A 226 -45.81 -78.33 42.92
N GLU A 227 -45.88 -79.30 41.99
CA GLU A 227 -45.12 -79.27 40.75
C GLU A 227 -45.63 -78.17 39.80
N ALA A 228 -46.94 -77.96 39.69
CA ALA A 228 -47.51 -76.85 38.92
C ALA A 228 -47.11 -75.48 39.47
N ILE A 229 -47.11 -75.31 40.81
CA ILE A 229 -46.66 -74.06 41.46
C ILE A 229 -45.16 -73.84 41.24
N ARG A 230 -44.34 -74.89 41.31
CA ARG A 230 -42.90 -74.80 41.03
C ARG A 230 -42.63 -74.41 39.59
N ALA A 231 -43.33 -75.04 38.64
CA ALA A 231 -43.22 -74.72 37.23
C ALA A 231 -43.67 -73.28 36.93
N ALA A 232 -44.74 -72.79 37.59
CA ALA A 232 -45.21 -71.43 37.43
C ALA A 232 -44.16 -70.42 37.91
N ARG A 233 -43.62 -70.63 39.12
CA ARG A 233 -42.55 -69.76 39.66
C ARG A 233 -41.28 -69.80 38.81
N ALA A 234 -40.93 -70.94 38.23
CA ALA A 234 -39.78 -71.07 37.35
C ALA A 234 -39.98 -70.28 36.04
N SER A 235 -41.18 -70.37 35.45
CA SER A 235 -41.56 -69.57 34.27
C SER A 235 -41.51 -68.06 34.58
N ASP A 236 -42.13 -67.62 35.68
CA ASP A 236 -42.14 -66.21 36.09
C ASP A 236 -40.70 -65.67 36.31
N ALA A 237 -39.83 -66.47 36.93
CA ALA A 237 -38.43 -66.12 37.12
C ALA A 237 -37.67 -66.04 35.78
N ALA A 238 -37.90 -66.99 34.87
CA ALA A 238 -37.28 -66.98 33.54
C ALA A 238 -37.72 -65.77 32.71
N GLU A 239 -39.00 -65.41 32.75
CA GLU A 239 -39.55 -64.20 32.11
C GLU A 239 -38.92 -62.93 32.68
N ALA A 240 -38.85 -62.80 34.01
CA ALA A 240 -38.21 -61.66 34.66
C ALA A 240 -36.73 -61.53 34.27
N HIS A 241 -35.98 -62.63 34.25
CA HIS A 241 -34.59 -62.64 33.81
C HIS A 241 -34.44 -62.27 32.32
N ALA A 242 -35.32 -62.74 31.45
CA ALA A 242 -35.30 -62.41 30.03
C ALA A 242 -35.59 -60.91 29.79
N VAL A 243 -36.51 -60.32 30.56
CA VAL A 243 -36.81 -58.89 30.51
C VAL A 243 -35.63 -58.07 31.02
N LEU A 244 -35.06 -58.43 32.17
CA LEU A 244 -33.89 -57.74 32.74
C LEU A 244 -32.69 -57.78 31.78
N ALA A 245 -32.40 -58.94 31.20
CA ALA A 245 -31.32 -59.10 30.23
C ALA A 245 -31.50 -58.22 28.97
N ARG A 246 -32.74 -57.82 28.64
CA ARG A 246 -33.04 -56.91 27.52
C ARG A 246 -33.00 -55.44 27.92
N LEU A 247 -33.34 -55.11 29.17
CA LEU A 247 -33.35 -53.74 29.68
C LEU A 247 -31.97 -53.27 30.13
N GLU A 248 -31.12 -54.17 30.65
CA GLU A 248 -29.78 -53.84 31.16
C GLU A 248 -28.90 -53.12 30.11
N PRO A 249 -28.81 -53.58 28.84
CA PRO A 249 -28.06 -52.86 27.82
C PRO A 249 -28.64 -51.46 27.53
N LEU A 250 -29.97 -51.34 27.46
CA LEU A 250 -30.65 -50.06 27.17
C LEU A 250 -30.44 -49.03 28.28
N LEU A 251 -30.39 -49.48 29.54
CA LEU A 251 -30.09 -48.63 30.69
C LEU A 251 -28.62 -48.22 30.73
N THR A 252 -27.69 -49.12 30.40
CA THR A 252 -26.27 -48.75 30.31
C THR A 252 -26.00 -47.75 29.19
N HIS A 253 -26.67 -47.88 28.03
CA HIS A 253 -26.57 -46.91 26.95
C HIS A 253 -27.22 -45.56 27.30
N ALA A 254 -28.33 -45.55 28.03
CA ALA A 254 -28.97 -44.31 28.49
C ALA A 254 -28.10 -43.54 29.49
N ASN A 255 -27.45 -44.23 30.45
CA ASN A 255 -26.53 -43.59 31.40
C ASN A 255 -25.26 -43.04 30.73
N LEU A 256 -24.77 -43.69 29.66
CA LEU A 256 -23.62 -43.18 28.89
C LEU A 256 -23.98 -41.92 28.11
N ALA A 257 -25.19 -41.85 27.54
CA ALA A 257 -25.66 -40.68 26.80
C ALA A 257 -25.94 -39.44 27.68
N GLU A 258 -26.31 -39.63 28.96
CA GLU A 258 -26.46 -38.53 29.91
C GLU A 258 -25.11 -38.03 30.48
N GLY A 259 -24.07 -38.86 30.46
CA GLY A 259 -22.73 -38.51 30.98
C GLY A 259 -21.81 -37.76 30.00
N GLU A 260 -22.16 -37.62 28.73
CA GLU A 260 -21.37 -36.89 27.71
C GLU A 260 -21.75 -35.39 27.57
N VAL A 261 -22.65 -34.88 28.43
CA VAL A 261 -23.11 -33.48 28.38
C VAL A 261 -22.51 -32.60 29.51
N GLU A 262 -21.56 -33.11 30.32
CA GLU A 262 -20.80 -32.29 31.29
C GLU A 262 -19.37 -31.97 30.83
#